data_AF-A0A1E8F1J4-F1
#
_entry.id   AF-A0A1E8F1J4-F1
#
_cell.length_a   1.000
_cell.length_b   1.000
_cell.length_c   1.000
_cell.angle_alpha   90.00
_cell.angle_beta   90.00
_cell.angle_gamma   90.00
#
_symmetry.space_group_name_H-M   'P 1'
#
loop_
_entity.id
_entity.type
_entity.pdbx_description
1 polymer ?
#
loop_
_entity_poly.entity_id
_entity_poly.type
_entity_poly.pdbx_seq_one_letter_code
_entity_poly.pdbx_strand_id
1 'polypeptide(L)'
;MAINIDLSKTQVYLQWFKQVLFYDWKANNSKNKNIRTVKRGQVYYCDLGVGIGSEETKNRPCVIIQNNTGNKFSPNTIVAPITNEQGEEKVSVPITGSYTYTDIEDGTQKKLSGYILLANIVTVSKARLNGGCITELSNEINEMNEKILTSLGLFRELKDLREKVSKDKKFIKKIIDDNYKLKNSLKEVVKNDGSEEIKAILKKYDLDLEKL
;
A
#
# COMPACT_ATOMS: atom_id res chain seq x y z
N MET A 1 42.92 -11.36 4.90
CA MET A 1 42.64 -11.16 6.34
C MET A 1 41.75 -12.30 6.81
N ALA A 2 42.15 -13.04 7.84
CA ALA A 2 41.24 -14.01 8.46
C ALA A 2 40.17 -13.23 9.22
N ILE A 3 38.90 -13.43 8.86
CA ILE A 3 37.78 -12.82 9.57
C ILE A 3 37.58 -13.62 10.85
N ASN A 4 37.85 -13.00 11.99
CA ASN A 4 37.53 -13.59 13.29
C ASN A 4 36.02 -13.42 13.54
N ILE A 5 35.27 -14.50 13.38
CA ILE A 5 33.83 -14.53 13.64
C ILE A 5 33.62 -14.96 15.08
N ASP A 6 32.96 -14.11 15.85
CA ASP A 6 32.60 -14.42 17.22
C ASP A 6 31.71 -15.68 17.31
N LEU A 7 32.06 -16.58 18.22
CA LEU A 7 31.32 -17.80 18.50
C LEU A 7 29.89 -17.48 18.95
N SER A 8 29.69 -16.41 19.72
CA SER A 8 28.36 -16.00 20.18
C SER A 8 27.45 -15.65 19.00
N LYS A 9 27.99 -14.92 18.03
CA LYS A 9 27.30 -14.58 16.79
C LYS A 9 26.97 -15.85 16.00
N THR A 10 27.90 -16.77 15.89
CA THR A 10 27.66 -18.06 15.21
C THR A 10 26.50 -18.83 15.85
N GLN A 11 26.44 -18.87 17.18
CA GLN A 11 25.37 -19.54 17.92
C GLN A 11 23.99 -18.90 17.66
N VAL A 12 23.91 -17.56 17.61
CA VAL A 12 22.67 -16.85 17.28
C VAL A 12 22.17 -17.21 15.87
N TYR A 13 23.07 -17.28 14.90
CA TYR A 13 22.71 -17.68 13.53
C TYR A 13 22.27 -19.14 13.45
N LEU A 14 22.87 -20.05 14.23
CA LEU A 14 22.42 -21.44 14.31
C LEU A 14 21.02 -21.57 14.93
N GLN A 15 20.73 -20.80 15.97
CA GLN A 15 19.37 -20.75 16.54
C GLN A 15 18.36 -20.19 15.54
N TRP A 16 18.73 -19.15 14.80
CA TRP A 16 17.90 -18.62 13.73
C TRP A 16 17.66 -19.66 12.63
N PHE A 17 18.69 -20.41 12.22
CA PHE A 17 18.55 -21.49 11.24
C PHE A 17 17.56 -22.56 11.69
N LYS A 18 17.62 -22.98 12.96
CA LYS A 18 16.61 -23.88 13.56
C LYS A 18 15.20 -23.29 13.43
N GLN A 19 15.04 -22.00 13.69
CA GLN A 19 13.75 -21.30 13.59
C GLN A 19 13.24 -21.21 12.14
N VAL A 20 14.14 -20.98 11.18
CA VAL A 20 13.81 -21.00 9.74
C VAL A 20 13.28 -22.37 9.33
N LEU A 21 13.92 -23.47 9.75
CA LEU A 21 13.44 -24.83 9.49
C LEU A 21 12.06 -25.07 10.10
N PHE A 22 11.81 -24.55 11.31
CA PHE A 22 10.49 -24.61 11.93
C PHE A 22 9.43 -23.84 11.14
N TYR A 23 9.75 -22.65 10.63
CA TYR A 23 8.81 -21.87 9.83
C TYR A 23 8.52 -22.50 8.47
N ASP A 24 9.51 -23.10 7.82
CA ASP A 24 9.30 -23.87 6.60
C ASP A 24 8.39 -25.08 6.86
N TRP A 25 8.67 -25.85 7.91
CA TRP A 25 7.80 -26.93 8.36
C TRP A 25 6.38 -26.44 8.65
N LYS A 26 6.21 -25.30 9.34
CA LYS A 26 4.89 -24.71 9.68
C LYS A 26 4.14 -24.26 8.44
N ALA A 27 4.83 -23.69 7.46
CA ALA A 27 4.23 -23.28 6.18
C ALA A 27 3.70 -24.49 5.40
N ASN A 28 4.45 -25.60 5.41
CA ASN A 28 4.13 -26.81 4.65
C ASN A 28 3.15 -27.77 5.37
N ASN A 29 3.10 -27.77 6.71
CA ASN A 29 2.29 -28.69 7.52
C ASN A 29 0.98 -28.13 8.06
N SER A 30 0.52 -26.96 7.58
CA SER A 30 -0.81 -26.46 7.92
C SER A 30 -1.87 -27.44 7.42
N LYS A 31 -2.41 -28.27 8.34
CA LYS A 31 -3.37 -29.36 8.08
C LYS A 31 -4.62 -28.94 7.30
N ASN A 32 -4.93 -27.64 7.29
CA ASN A 32 -5.83 -27.01 6.35
C ASN A 32 -5.00 -26.10 5.44
N LYS A 33 -5.05 -26.30 4.12
CA LYS A 33 -4.53 -25.36 3.09
C LYS A 33 -5.18 -23.95 3.14
N ASN A 34 -5.90 -23.63 4.22
CA ASN A 34 -6.43 -22.32 4.49
C ASN A 34 -5.28 -21.39 4.86
N ILE A 35 -4.81 -20.68 3.84
CA ILE A 35 -3.86 -19.59 3.98
C ILE A 35 -4.42 -18.60 5.01
N ARG A 36 -3.65 -18.36 6.08
CA ARG A 36 -3.96 -17.34 7.09
C ARG A 36 -4.31 -16.04 6.37
N THR A 37 -5.54 -15.56 6.57
CA THR A 37 -5.97 -14.29 5.99
C THR A 37 -5.57 -13.16 6.94
N VAL A 38 -4.83 -12.20 6.41
CA VAL A 38 -4.44 -10.96 7.11
C VAL A 38 -4.98 -9.77 6.33
N LYS A 39 -5.16 -8.62 6.97
CA LYS A 39 -5.65 -7.41 6.33
C LYS A 39 -4.66 -6.28 6.48
N ARG A 40 -4.65 -5.39 5.50
CA ARG A 40 -3.88 -4.15 5.54
C ARG A 40 -4.28 -3.31 6.75
N GLY A 41 -3.31 -2.74 7.46
CA GLY A 41 -3.52 -1.98 8.69
C GLY A 41 -3.53 -2.82 9.96
N GLN A 42 -3.66 -4.15 9.86
CA GLN A 42 -3.54 -5.03 11.01
C GLN A 42 -2.10 -5.14 11.49
N VAL A 43 -1.91 -5.24 12.80
CA VAL A 43 -0.62 -5.40 13.45
C VAL A 43 -0.50 -6.83 13.98
N TYR A 44 0.64 -7.45 13.72
CA TYR A 44 0.98 -8.79 14.16
C TYR A 44 2.39 -8.83 14.72
N TYR A 45 2.65 -9.73 15.66
CA TYR A 45 4.01 -10.07 16.02
C TYR A 45 4.62 -10.84 14.87
N CYS A 46 5.74 -10.34 14.37
CA CYS A 46 6.49 -10.95 13.30
C CYS A 46 7.90 -11.23 13.78
N ASP A 47 8.34 -12.48 13.62
CA ASP A 47 9.73 -12.84 13.84
C ASP A 47 10.56 -12.41 12.63
N LEU A 48 11.24 -11.26 12.73
CA LEU A 48 12.15 -10.74 11.70
C LEU A 48 13.51 -11.47 11.71
N GLY A 49 13.77 -12.30 12.72
CA GLY A 49 14.94 -13.17 12.77
C GLY A 49 16.23 -12.41 12.99
N VAL A 50 17.30 -12.91 12.36
CA VAL A 50 18.63 -12.33 12.39
C VAL A 50 18.91 -11.68 11.04
N GLY A 51 19.27 -10.39 11.08
CA GLY A 51 19.56 -9.57 9.92
C GLY A 51 21.03 -9.20 9.81
N ILE A 52 21.37 -8.50 8.74
CA ILE A 52 22.70 -8.01 8.44
C ILE A 52 22.74 -6.49 8.67
N GLY A 53 23.70 -6.02 9.47
CA GLY A 53 23.86 -4.59 9.74
C GLY A 53 22.64 -4.00 10.46
N SER A 54 22.07 -2.93 9.89
CA SER A 54 20.95 -2.17 10.46
C SER A 54 19.57 -2.67 10.00
N GLU A 55 19.48 -3.89 9.49
CA GLU A 55 18.19 -4.53 9.24
C GLU A 55 17.41 -4.67 10.56
N GLU A 56 16.10 -4.51 10.47
CA GLU A 56 15.22 -4.70 11.62
C GLU A 56 15.11 -6.19 11.94
N THR A 57 15.40 -6.55 13.19
CA THR A 57 15.52 -7.95 13.65
C THR A 57 14.57 -8.26 14.80
N LYS A 58 14.65 -9.50 15.30
CA LYS A 58 13.90 -10.03 16.46
C LYS A 58 12.39 -10.16 16.21
N ASN A 59 11.68 -10.68 17.21
CA ASN A 59 10.24 -10.77 17.19
C ASN A 59 9.62 -9.46 17.66
N ARG A 60 8.87 -8.77 16.79
CA ARG A 60 8.30 -7.47 17.12
C ARG A 60 6.94 -7.20 16.46
N PRO A 61 6.15 -6.24 16.97
CA PRO A 61 4.95 -5.78 16.28
C PRO A 61 5.30 -5.21 14.90
N CYS A 62 4.59 -5.66 13.87
CA CYS A 62 4.71 -5.19 12.51
C CYS A 62 3.32 -4.94 11.92
N VAL A 63 3.14 -3.83 11.21
CA VAL A 63 1.90 -3.54 10.49
C VAL A 63 1.92 -4.18 9.11
N ILE A 64 0.80 -4.78 8.71
CA ILE A 64 0.58 -5.33 7.38
C ILE A 64 0.30 -4.17 6.41
N ILE A 65 1.15 -4.00 5.41
CA ILE A 65 1.02 -2.92 4.42
C ILE A 65 0.58 -3.40 3.04
N GLN A 66 0.68 -4.70 2.78
CA GLN A 66 0.24 -5.30 1.52
C GLN A 66 -1.27 -5.15 1.31
N ASN A 67 -1.69 -5.05 0.05
CA ASN A 67 -3.10 -4.99 -0.33
C ASN A 67 -3.87 -6.27 0.06
N ASN A 68 -5.17 -6.12 0.35
CA ASN A 68 -6.01 -7.21 0.84
C ASN A 68 -6.19 -8.36 -0.16
N THR A 69 -6.15 -8.07 -1.47
CA THR A 69 -6.22 -9.11 -2.51
C THR A 69 -5.02 -10.03 -2.42
N GLY A 70 -3.81 -9.47 -2.37
CA GLY A 70 -2.57 -10.22 -2.17
C GLY A 70 -2.59 -10.99 -0.86
N ASN A 71 -3.04 -10.36 0.23
CA ASN A 71 -3.14 -11.02 1.53
C ASN A 71 -4.18 -12.15 1.59
N LYS A 72 -5.15 -12.19 0.68
CA LYS A 72 -6.14 -13.27 0.61
C LYS A 72 -5.56 -14.53 -0.01
N PHE A 73 -4.75 -14.39 -1.07
CA PHE A 73 -4.33 -15.52 -1.90
C PHE A 73 -2.85 -15.91 -1.73
N SER A 74 -1.99 -14.98 -1.30
CA SER A 74 -0.56 -15.24 -1.15
C SER A 74 -0.24 -15.94 0.18
N PRO A 75 0.69 -16.90 0.22
CA PRO A 75 1.27 -17.38 1.48
C PRO A 75 2.17 -16.34 2.17
N ASN A 76 2.54 -15.28 1.45
CA ASN A 76 3.39 -14.19 1.95
C ASN A 76 2.58 -12.92 2.20
N THR A 77 3.12 -12.05 3.05
CA THR A 77 2.61 -10.69 3.28
C THR A 77 3.77 -9.68 3.29
N ILE A 78 3.50 -8.41 3.01
CA ILE A 78 4.46 -7.31 3.21
C ILE A 78 4.16 -6.61 4.53
N VAL A 79 5.19 -6.40 5.33
CA VAL A 79 5.11 -5.77 6.65
C VAL A 79 6.05 -4.57 6.79
N ALA A 80 5.69 -3.63 7.65
CA ALA A 80 6.58 -2.59 8.16
C ALA A 80 6.77 -2.77 9.68
N PRO A 81 8.01 -2.86 10.19
CA PRO A 81 8.27 -3.02 11.61
C PRO A 81 7.93 -1.79 12.45
N ILE A 82 7.53 -1.99 13.71
CA ILE A 82 7.26 -0.93 14.68
C ILE A 82 8.37 -0.93 15.74
N THR A 83 9.01 0.22 15.96
CA THR A 83 10.06 0.38 16.98
C THR A 83 9.76 1.57 17.88
N ASN A 84 10.27 1.56 19.12
CA ASN A 84 10.22 2.72 20.00
C ASN A 84 11.33 3.74 19.70
N GLU A 85 12.32 3.37 18.89
CA GLU A 85 13.38 4.27 18.44
C GLU A 85 12.86 5.21 17.36
N GLN A 86 13.23 6.48 17.43
CA GLN A 86 12.80 7.46 16.44
C GLN A 86 13.51 7.20 15.11
N GLY A 87 12.73 6.88 14.07
CA GLY A 87 13.22 6.75 12.70
C GLY A 87 13.34 8.09 11.98
N GLU A 88 13.84 8.04 10.73
CA GLU A 88 13.86 9.20 9.84
C GLU A 88 12.42 9.69 9.58
N GLU A 89 12.16 10.97 9.86
CA GLU A 89 10.80 11.55 9.88
C GLU A 89 10.06 11.38 8.54
N LYS A 90 10.80 11.46 7.42
CA LYS A 90 10.24 11.35 6.07
C LYS A 90 9.71 9.96 5.72
N VAL A 91 10.18 8.94 6.41
CA VAL A 91 9.90 7.51 6.12
C VAL A 91 9.52 6.73 7.38
N SER A 92 9.09 7.43 8.44
CA SER A 92 8.56 6.81 9.65
C SER A 92 7.26 7.50 10.08
N VAL A 93 6.30 6.73 10.58
CA VAL A 93 4.99 7.27 11.03
C VAL A 93 4.87 7.07 12.54
N PRO A 94 4.69 8.14 13.34
CA PRO A 94 4.42 8.00 14.76
C PRO A 94 3.04 7.36 15.00
N ILE A 95 2.96 6.43 15.94
CA ILE A 95 1.69 5.85 16.37
C ILE A 95 1.03 6.83 17.34
N THR A 96 -0.09 7.40 16.92
CA THR A 96 -0.85 8.42 17.67
C THR A 96 -2.10 7.83 18.32
N GLY A 97 -2.67 6.79 17.73
CA GLY A 97 -3.81 6.07 18.27
C GLY A 97 -3.51 5.37 19.58
N SER A 98 -4.54 5.18 20.40
CA SER A 98 -4.43 4.42 21.65
C SER A 98 -4.79 2.96 21.38
N TYR A 99 -3.79 2.17 21.01
CA TYR A 99 -3.94 0.73 20.79
C TYR A 99 -3.32 -0.04 21.95
N THR A 100 -4.01 -1.03 22.49
CA THR A 100 -3.50 -1.92 23.54
C THR A 100 -3.36 -3.33 23.02
N TYR A 101 -2.42 -4.06 23.59
CA TYR A 101 -2.19 -5.46 23.25
C TYR A 101 -1.56 -6.25 24.37
N THR A 102 -1.74 -7.57 24.33
CA THR A 102 -1.04 -8.49 25.23
C THR A 102 0.29 -8.89 24.61
N ASP A 103 1.39 -8.58 25.28
CA ASP A 103 2.73 -8.98 24.84
C ASP A 103 2.85 -10.51 24.92
N ILE A 104 3.47 -11.11 23.90
CA ILE A 104 3.62 -12.57 23.82
C ILE A 104 4.70 -13.07 24.78
N GLU A 105 5.68 -12.24 25.13
CA GLU A 105 6.82 -12.65 25.96
C GLU A 105 6.46 -12.67 27.45
N ASP A 106 5.74 -11.67 27.95
CA ASP A 106 5.42 -11.52 29.38
C ASP A 106 3.93 -11.62 29.72
N GLY A 107 3.04 -11.67 28.71
CA GLY A 107 1.59 -11.76 28.90
C GLY A 107 0.94 -10.48 29.45
N THR A 108 1.67 -9.38 29.53
CA THR A 108 1.17 -8.11 30.07
C THR A 108 0.45 -7.29 29.01
N GLN A 109 -0.55 -6.50 29.42
CA GLN A 109 -1.15 -5.51 28.54
C GLN A 109 -0.21 -4.31 28.38
N LYS A 110 0.25 -4.08 27.15
CA LYS A 110 1.08 -2.95 26.75
C LYS A 110 0.30 -2.05 25.80
N LYS A 111 0.68 -0.78 25.78
CA LYS A 111 0.23 0.17 24.76
C LYS A 111 1.16 0.05 23.56
N LEU A 112 0.60 0.00 22.36
CA LEU A 112 1.37 0.15 21.13
C LEU A 112 1.77 1.62 21.01
N SER A 113 3.07 1.86 21.06
CA SER A 113 3.69 3.16 20.85
C SER A 113 4.90 3.01 19.94
N GLY A 114 5.47 4.14 19.54
CA GLY A 114 6.66 4.18 18.69
C GLY A 114 6.34 4.59 17.26
N TYR A 115 7.16 4.12 16.33
CA TYR A 115 7.20 4.54 14.94
C TYR A 115 7.12 3.33 14.01
N ILE A 116 6.27 3.43 12.99
CA ILE A 116 6.21 2.50 11.87
C ILE A 116 7.37 2.83 10.93
N LEU A 117 8.32 1.91 10.74
CA LEU A 117 9.50 2.12 9.90
C LEU A 117 9.23 1.69 8.46
N LEU A 118 9.03 2.67 7.58
CA LEU A 118 8.76 2.41 6.17
C LEU A 118 10.04 2.30 5.33
N ALA A 119 11.20 2.64 5.89
CA ALA A 119 12.50 2.33 5.29
C ALA A 119 12.88 0.84 5.40
N ASN A 120 12.26 0.11 6.33
CA ASN A 120 12.59 -1.28 6.66
C ASN A 120 11.45 -2.23 6.29
N ILE A 121 10.80 -1.97 5.15
CA ILE A 121 9.72 -2.81 4.63
C ILE A 121 10.28 -4.17 4.23
N VAL A 122 9.64 -5.25 4.69
CA VAL A 122 10.07 -6.63 4.40
C VAL A 122 8.89 -7.48 3.97
N THR A 123 9.11 -8.35 2.98
CA THR A 123 8.18 -9.42 2.63
C THR A 123 8.47 -10.64 3.48
N VAL A 124 7.45 -11.15 4.16
CA VAL A 124 7.58 -12.30 5.07
C VAL A 124 6.57 -13.39 4.74
N SER A 125 6.95 -14.65 4.97
CA SER A 125 5.98 -15.75 4.99
C SER A 125 5.02 -15.55 6.17
N LYS A 126 3.73 -15.81 5.96
CA LYS A 126 2.72 -15.75 7.03
C LYS A 126 2.98 -16.74 8.16
N ALA A 127 3.85 -17.74 7.94
CA ALA A 127 4.32 -18.64 9.00
C ALA A 127 5.12 -17.89 10.08
N ARG A 128 5.80 -16.79 9.73
CA ARG A 128 6.57 -15.93 10.64
C ARG A 128 5.69 -15.01 11.49
N LEU A 129 4.40 -14.91 11.18
CA LEU A 129 3.43 -14.21 12.00
C LEU A 129 3.04 -15.10 13.19
N ASN A 130 3.35 -14.62 14.39
CA ASN A 130 3.08 -15.31 15.64
C ASN A 130 1.76 -14.82 16.23
N GLY A 131 1.02 -15.72 16.90
CA GLY A 131 -0.25 -15.40 17.53
C GLY A 131 -1.34 -14.92 16.57
N GLY A 132 -2.36 -14.24 17.12
CA GLY A 132 -3.47 -13.61 16.40
C GLY A 132 -3.20 -12.17 16.00
N CYS A 133 -4.23 -11.49 15.48
CA CYS A 133 -4.16 -10.06 15.23
C CYS A 133 -4.09 -9.33 16.57
N ILE A 134 -3.11 -8.44 16.70
CA ILE A 134 -2.89 -7.70 17.93
C ILE A 134 -3.85 -6.51 17.99
N THR A 135 -3.82 -5.70 16.93
CA THR A 135 -4.65 -4.49 16.80
C THR A 135 -4.76 -4.12 15.33
N GLU A 136 -5.56 -3.12 15.02
CA GLU A 136 -5.74 -2.59 13.66
C GLU A 136 -5.58 -1.07 13.71
N LEU A 137 -4.61 -0.57 12.95
CA LEU A 137 -4.34 0.86 12.84
C LEU A 137 -5.40 1.50 11.96
N SER A 138 -5.94 2.62 12.42
CA SER A 138 -6.97 3.39 11.70
C SER A 138 -6.49 4.79 11.37
N ASN A 139 -5.80 5.44 12.30
CA ASN A 139 -5.47 6.85 12.22
C ASN A 139 -4.22 7.08 11.36
N GLU A 140 -3.28 6.16 11.42
CA GLU A 140 -1.97 6.23 10.78
C GLU A 140 -2.00 5.80 9.31
N ILE A 141 -3.09 5.20 8.81
CA ILE A 141 -3.14 4.59 7.47
C ILE A 141 -2.83 5.61 6.36
N ASN A 142 -3.36 6.83 6.46
CA ASN A 142 -3.19 7.85 5.42
C ASN A 142 -1.75 8.35 5.37
N GLU A 143 -1.19 8.71 6.52
CA GLU A 143 0.21 9.14 6.62
C GLU A 143 1.17 8.02 6.21
N MET A 144 0.85 6.77 6.58
CA MET A 144 1.58 5.59 6.13
C MET A 144 1.57 5.44 4.61
N ASN A 145 0.44 5.66 3.95
CA ASN A 145 0.39 5.62 2.48
C ASN A 145 1.32 6.65 1.85
N GLU A 146 1.27 7.89 2.34
CA GLU A 146 2.11 8.98 1.82
C GLU A 146 3.60 8.69 2.02
N LYS A 147 4.00 8.26 3.21
CA LYS A 147 5.40 7.95 3.51
C LYS A 147 5.89 6.67 2.83
N ILE A 148 5.02 5.72 2.48
CA ILE A 148 5.37 4.58 1.60
C ILE A 148 5.78 5.09 0.22
N LEU A 149 5.07 6.08 -0.34
CA LEU A 149 5.42 6.66 -1.63
C LEU A 149 6.78 7.35 -1.59
N THR A 150 7.08 8.03 -0.48
CA THR A 150 8.40 8.64 -0.26
C THR A 150 9.49 7.58 -0.15
N SER A 151 9.27 6.55 0.68
CA SER A 151 10.25 5.46 0.89
C SER A 151 10.59 4.72 -0.39
N LEU A 152 9.59 4.44 -1.23
CA LEU A 152 9.78 3.72 -2.50
C LEU A 152 10.08 4.64 -3.69
N GLY A 153 10.22 5.95 -3.49
CA GLY A 153 10.52 6.91 -4.56
C GLY A 153 9.38 7.16 -5.58
N LEU A 154 8.16 6.71 -5.30
CA LEU A 154 7.01 6.75 -6.21
C LEU A 154 6.25 8.09 -6.19
N PHE A 155 6.58 8.99 -5.26
CA PHE A 155 5.84 10.23 -5.08
C PHE A 155 5.85 11.14 -6.31
N ARG A 156 6.99 11.26 -7.00
CA ARG A 156 7.14 12.12 -8.18
C ARG A 156 6.28 11.64 -9.34
N GLU A 157 6.35 10.35 -9.65
CA GLU A 157 5.58 9.73 -10.75
C GLU A 157 4.07 9.90 -10.55
N LEU A 158 3.59 9.71 -9.32
CA LEU A 158 2.17 9.91 -9.00
C LEU A 158 1.75 11.38 -9.09
N LYS A 159 2.63 12.30 -8.70
CA LYS A 159 2.38 13.74 -8.83
C LYS A 159 2.23 14.14 -10.30
N ASP A 160 3.17 13.71 -11.14
CA ASP A 160 3.17 14.03 -12.57
C ASP A 160 1.93 13.45 -13.27
N LEU A 161 1.58 12.20 -12.94
CA LEU A 161 0.37 11.56 -13.45
C LEU A 161 -0.90 12.33 -13.04
N ARG A 162 -0.98 12.77 -11.78
CA ARG A 162 -2.10 13.55 -11.25
C ARG A 162 -2.24 14.90 -11.95
N GLU A 163 -1.12 15.58 -12.20
CA GLU A 163 -1.11 16.84 -12.95
C GLU A 163 -1.57 16.65 -14.39
N LYS A 164 -1.12 15.59 -15.07
CA LYS A 164 -1.58 15.24 -16.41
C LYS A 164 -3.09 14.99 -16.45
N VAL A 165 -3.61 14.17 -15.54
CA VAL A 165 -5.05 13.90 -15.41
C VAL A 165 -5.85 15.18 -15.15
N SER A 166 -5.31 16.12 -14.36
CA SER A 166 -5.96 17.42 -14.12
C SER A 166 -6.04 18.28 -15.38
N LYS A 167 -4.96 18.32 -16.17
CA LYS A 167 -4.92 19.03 -17.46
C LYS A 167 -5.90 18.42 -18.46
N ASP A 168 -5.92 17.09 -18.57
CA ASP A 168 -6.82 16.37 -19.46
C ASP A 168 -8.29 16.63 -19.10
N LYS A 169 -8.63 16.61 -17.80
CA LYS A 169 -9.99 16.96 -17.33
C LYS A 169 -10.40 18.39 -17.70
N LYS A 170 -9.50 19.37 -17.56
CA LYS A 170 -9.77 20.77 -17.97
C LYS A 170 -9.95 20.90 -19.48
N PHE A 171 -9.15 20.18 -20.25
CA PHE A 171 -9.24 20.16 -21.71
C PHE A 171 -10.55 19.55 -22.20
N ILE A 172 -10.95 18.40 -21.64
CA ILE A 172 -12.23 17.75 -21.95
C ILE A 172 -13.40 18.69 -21.62
N LYS A 173 -13.37 19.37 -20.47
CA LYS A 173 -14.40 20.34 -20.09
C LYS A 173 -14.51 21.48 -21.12
N LYS A 174 -13.37 22.03 -21.56
CA LYS A 174 -13.34 23.07 -22.60
C LYS A 174 -13.93 22.58 -23.93
N ILE A 175 -13.55 21.39 -24.39
CA ILE A 175 -14.10 20.79 -25.63
C ILE A 175 -15.61 20.61 -25.52
N ILE A 176 -16.11 20.16 -24.37
CA ILE A 176 -17.54 20.00 -24.13
C ILE A 176 -18.25 21.36 -24.24
N ASP A 177 -17.73 22.39 -23.57
CA ASP A 177 -18.29 23.74 -23.60
C ASP A 177 -18.28 24.34 -25.02
N ASP A 178 -17.18 24.18 -25.76
CA ASP A 178 -17.05 24.65 -27.14
C ASP A 178 -18.00 23.90 -28.08
N ASN A 179 -18.16 22.59 -27.90
CA ASN A 179 -19.15 21.81 -28.63
C ASN A 179 -20.58 22.29 -28.36
N TYR A 180 -20.94 22.61 -27.12
CA TYR A 180 -22.27 23.18 -26.82
C TYR A 180 -22.50 24.53 -27.51
N LYS A 181 -21.50 25.42 -27.50
CA LYS A 181 -21.57 26.71 -28.20
C LYS A 181 -21.74 26.54 -29.71
N LEU A 182 -20.93 25.70 -30.33
CA LEU A 182 -20.99 25.41 -31.75
C LEU A 182 -22.34 24.81 -32.14
N LYS A 183 -22.89 23.89 -31.34
CA LYS A 183 -24.24 23.35 -31.55
C LYS A 183 -25.32 24.44 -31.48
N ASN A 184 -25.22 25.38 -30.54
CA ASN A 184 -26.17 26.49 -30.44
C ASN A 184 -26.06 27.44 -31.65
N SER A 185 -24.85 27.84 -32.04
CA SER A 185 -24.65 28.67 -33.24
C SER A 185 -25.14 27.98 -34.51
N LEU A 186 -24.91 26.67 -34.64
CA LEU A 186 -25.42 25.88 -35.76
C LEU A 186 -26.96 25.85 -35.78
N LYS A 187 -27.62 25.70 -34.63
CA LYS A 187 -29.08 25.79 -34.52
C LYS A 187 -29.61 27.17 -34.97
N GLU A 188 -28.91 28.25 -34.67
CA GLU A 188 -29.28 29.60 -35.11
C GLU A 188 -29.12 29.78 -36.63
N VAL A 189 -28.00 29.34 -37.21
CA VAL A 189 -27.76 29.42 -38.66
C VAL A 189 -28.80 28.61 -39.44
N VAL A 190 -29.11 27.38 -39.02
CA VAL A 190 -30.12 26.55 -39.68
C VAL A 190 -31.53 27.17 -39.62
N LYS A 191 -31.85 27.91 -38.56
CA LYS A 191 -33.13 28.62 -38.43
C LYS A 191 -33.23 29.84 -39.36
N ASN A 192 -32.13 30.55 -39.58
CA ASN A 192 -32.12 31.80 -40.34
C ASN A 192 -31.87 31.59 -41.85
N ASP A 193 -30.98 30.68 -42.22
CA ASP A 193 -30.70 30.29 -43.59
C ASP A 193 -31.17 28.85 -43.83
N GLY A 194 -32.41 28.72 -44.32
CA GLY A 194 -33.03 27.43 -44.65
C GLY A 194 -32.46 26.74 -45.88
N SER A 195 -31.13 26.65 -46.05
CA SER A 195 -30.53 25.99 -47.22
C SER A 195 -30.65 24.45 -47.12
N GLU A 196 -31.15 23.83 -48.19
CA GLU A 196 -31.27 22.36 -48.30
C GLU A 196 -29.91 21.65 -48.23
N GLU A 197 -28.82 22.32 -48.61
CA GLU A 197 -27.45 21.82 -48.54
C GLU A 197 -26.97 21.60 -47.10
N ILE A 198 -27.29 22.51 -46.17
CA ILE A 198 -26.94 22.33 -44.75
C ILE A 198 -27.67 21.13 -44.15
N LYS A 199 -28.95 20.93 -44.50
CA LYS A 199 -29.73 19.76 -44.07
C LYS A 199 -29.19 18.44 -44.65
N ALA A 200 -28.71 18.44 -45.89
CA ALA A 200 -28.08 17.28 -46.52
C ALA A 200 -26.75 16.90 -45.85
N ILE A 201 -25.92 17.88 -45.48
CA ILE A 201 -24.65 17.67 -44.77
C ILE A 201 -24.91 17.12 -43.35
N LEU A 202 -25.88 17.68 -42.62
CA LEU A 202 -26.24 17.20 -41.28
C LEU A 202 -26.68 15.73 -41.29
N LYS A 203 -27.47 15.33 -42.28
CA LYS A 203 -27.91 13.95 -42.48
C LYS A 203 -26.76 13.01 -42.87
N LYS A 204 -25.76 13.50 -43.62
CA LYS A 204 -24.55 12.73 -44.00
C LYS A 204 -23.69 12.34 -42.81
N TYR A 205 -23.66 13.16 -41.75
CA TYR A 205 -22.88 12.91 -40.54
C TYR A 205 -23.74 12.41 -39.36
N ASP A 206 -24.99 12.04 -39.60
CA ASP A 206 -25.95 11.54 -38.59
C ASP A 206 -26.15 12.51 -37.40
N LEU A 207 -26.11 13.82 -37.68
CA LEU A 207 -26.29 14.89 -36.70
C LEU A 207 -27.75 15.32 -36.65
N ASP A 208 -28.46 14.87 -35.62
CA ASP A 208 -29.92 15.06 -35.48
C ASP A 208 -30.24 16.35 -34.69
N LEU A 209 -30.76 17.37 -35.37
CA LEU A 209 -30.98 18.73 -34.82
C LEU A 209 -31.96 18.80 -33.64
N GLU A 210 -32.91 17.88 -33.56
CA GLU A 210 -33.90 17.80 -32.48
C GLU A 210 -33.40 17.02 -31.26
N LYS A 211 -32.33 16.20 -31.42
CA LYS A 211 -31.60 15.53 -30.31
C LYS A 211 -30.31 16.25 -29.90
N LEU A 212 -29.91 17.27 -30.66
CA LEU A 212 -28.81 18.20 -30.40
C LEU A 212 -29.21 19.25 -29.35
#